data_AF-A0A257WG35-F1
#
_entry.id   AF-A0A257WG35-F1
#
_cell.length_a   1.000
_cell.length_b   1.000
_cell.length_c   1.000
_cell.angle_alpha   90.00
_cell.angle_beta   90.00
_cell.angle_gamma   90.00
#
_symmetry.space_group_name_H-M   'P 1'
#
loop_
_entity.id
_entity.type
_entity.pdbx_description
1 polymer ?
#
loop_
_entity_poly.entity_id
_entity_poly.type
_entity_poly.pdbx_seq_one_letter_code
_entity_poly.pdbx_strand_id
1 'polypeptide(L)' 'MAAGTGGRPGRYEERPTELALYDLETDDAESINVAAAHSDVVARLQQLAEQARKELGDALTGAKGTEVRPAGRLER' A
#
# COMPACT_ATOMS: atom_id res chain seq x y z
N MET A 1 1.20 -24.12 5.18
CA MET A 1 2.13 -23.04 5.55
C MET A 1 2.97 -23.52 6.73
N ALA A 2 4.30 -23.51 6.62
CA ALA A 2 5.14 -23.82 7.78
C ALA A 2 5.20 -22.59 8.69
N ALA A 3 4.67 -22.70 9.90
CA ALA A 3 4.79 -21.66 10.92
C ALA A 3 6.27 -21.43 11.27
N GLY A 4 6.63 -20.19 11.54
CA GLY A 4 7.97 -19.87 12.04
C GLY A 4 8.18 -20.46 13.43
N THR A 5 9.36 -21.05 13.68
CA THR A 5 9.72 -21.63 14.99
C THR A 5 11.09 -21.13 15.42
N GLY A 6 11.24 -20.79 16.70
CA GLY A 6 12.54 -20.41 17.28
C GLY A 6 13.07 -19.05 16.80
N GLY A 7 12.19 -18.06 16.64
CA GLY A 7 12.57 -16.70 16.22
C GLY A 7 12.87 -16.56 14.71
N ARG A 8 12.66 -17.63 13.92
CA ARG A 8 12.77 -17.57 12.46
C ARG A 8 11.39 -17.33 11.86
N PRO A 9 11.20 -16.30 11.02
CA PRO A 9 9.94 -16.11 10.31
C PRO A 9 9.66 -17.32 9.41
N GLY A 10 8.38 -17.67 9.29
CA GLY A 10 7.93 -18.69 8.35
C GLY A 10 8.11 -18.25 6.90
N ARG A 11 7.70 -19.07 5.95
CA ARG A 11 7.71 -18.67 4.53
C ARG A 11 6.77 -17.49 4.32
N TYR A 12 7.30 -16.40 3.78
CA TYR A 12 6.50 -15.29 3.27
C TYR A 12 5.79 -15.73 1.99
N GLU A 13 4.51 -15.37 1.88
CA GLU A 13 3.70 -15.55 0.68
C GLU A 13 3.16 -14.17 0.30
N GLU A 14 3.41 -13.75 -0.93
CA GLU A 14 2.75 -12.58 -1.51
C GLU A 14 1.37 -13.02 -1.99
N ARG A 15 0.32 -12.42 -1.42
CA ARG A 15 -1.05 -12.67 -1.85
C ARG A 15 -1.56 -11.44 -2.58
N PRO A 16 -2.01 -11.57 -3.84
CA PRO A 16 -2.63 -10.46 -4.52
C PRO A 16 -3.96 -10.12 -3.82
N THR A 17 -4.19 -8.83 -3.61
CA THR A 17 -5.45 -8.31 -3.11
C THR A 17 -6.14 -7.57 -4.26
N GLU A 18 -7.45 -7.74 -4.37
CA GLU A 18 -8.26 -7.02 -5.35
C GLU A 18 -8.43 -5.55 -4.95
N LEU A 19 -8.90 -4.71 -5.89
CA LEU A 19 -9.26 -3.33 -5.57
C LEU A 19 -10.43 -3.33 -4.58
N ALA A 20 -10.19 -2.78 -3.39
CA ALA A 20 -11.18 -2.71 -2.33
C ALA A 20 -11.22 -1.34 -1.66
N LEU A 21 -12.38 -1.02 -1.09
CA LEU A 21 -12.61 0.13 -0.24
C LEU A 21 -13.28 -0.39 1.03
N TYR A 22 -12.71 -0.03 2.19
CA TYR A 22 -13.22 -0.41 3.51
C TYR A 22 -13.59 0.84 4.31
N ASP A 23 -14.64 0.73 5.11
CA ASP A 23 -15.05 1.77 6.04
C ASP A 23 -14.51 1.42 7.44
N LEU A 24 -13.38 1.99 7.82
CA LEU A 24 -12.71 1.68 9.09
C LEU A 24 -13.48 2.17 10.32
N GLU A 25 -14.49 3.02 10.18
CA GLU A 25 -15.34 3.42 11.32
C GLU A 25 -16.29 2.30 11.72
N THR A 26 -16.77 1.52 10.74
CA THR A 26 -17.78 0.46 10.94
C THR A 26 -17.23 -0.95 10.74
N ASP A 27 -16.07 -1.09 10.08
CA ASP A 27 -15.40 -2.34 9.72
C ASP A 27 -13.87 -2.18 9.89
N ASP A 28 -13.42 -2.18 11.14
CA ASP A 28 -12.00 -2.12 11.52
C ASP A 28 -11.21 -3.38 11.10
N ALA A 29 -11.92 -4.49 10.94
CA ALA A 29 -11.37 -5.76 10.48
C ALA A 29 -11.19 -5.83 8.95
N GLU A 30 -11.53 -4.77 8.20
CA GLU A 30 -11.41 -4.69 6.74
C GLU A 30 -12.04 -5.91 6.02
N SER A 31 -13.21 -6.35 6.51
CA SER A 31 -13.85 -7.59 6.06
C SER A 31 -14.84 -7.37 4.91
N ILE A 32 -15.34 -6.15 4.72
CA ILE A 32 -16.42 -5.83 3.78
C ILE A 32 -15.95 -4.82 2.73
N ASN A 33 -15.72 -5.31 1.51
CA ASN A 33 -15.39 -4.44 0.38
C ASN A 33 -16.64 -3.67 -0.11
N VAL A 34 -16.67 -2.36 0.08
CA VAL A 34 -17.76 -1.47 -0.35
C VAL A 34 -17.44 -0.67 -1.63
N ALA A 35 -16.35 -0.99 -2.34
CA ALA A 35 -15.88 -0.24 -3.50
C ALA A 35 -16.93 -0.11 -4.61
N ALA A 36 -17.70 -1.17 -4.87
CA ALA A 36 -18.74 -1.17 -5.90
C ALA A 36 -19.88 -0.19 -5.60
N ALA A 37 -20.17 0.07 -4.31
CA ALA A 37 -21.21 0.99 -3.89
C ALA A 37 -20.75 2.46 -3.85
N HIS A 38 -19.44 2.71 -3.77
CA HIS A 38 -18.85 4.04 -3.57
C HIS A 38 -17.77 4.37 -4.62
N SER A 39 -18.13 4.25 -5.90
CA SER A 39 -17.19 4.47 -7.03
C SER A 39 -16.60 5.88 -7.09
N ASP A 40 -17.33 6.89 -6.60
CA ASP A 40 -16.89 8.27 -6.47
C ASP A 40 -15.77 8.42 -5.43
N VAL A 41 -15.91 7.75 -4.28
CA VAL A 41 -14.88 7.71 -3.23
C VAL A 41 -13.64 6.99 -3.73
N VAL A 42 -13.81 5.86 -4.42
CA VAL A 42 -12.71 5.13 -5.06
C VAL A 42 -11.95 6.04 -6.03
N ALA A 43 -12.64 6.76 -6.91
CA ALA A 43 -12.01 7.66 -7.87
C ALA A 43 -11.23 8.79 -7.16
N ARG A 44 -11.82 9.39 -6.12
CA ARG A 44 -11.16 10.44 -5.34
C ARG A 44 -9.88 9.92 -4.67
N LEU A 45 -9.93 8.75 -4.04
CA LEU A 45 -8.76 8.16 -3.37
C LEU A 45 -7.68 7.76 -4.38
N GLN A 46 -8.06 7.25 -5.56
CA GLN A 46 -7.12 6.95 -6.64
C GLN A 46 -6.38 8.19 -7.12
N GLN A 47 -7.05 9.35 -7.23
CA GLN A 47 -6.39 10.61 -7.58
C GLN A 47 -5.37 11.05 -6.53
N LEU A 48 -5.71 10.92 -5.24
CA LEU A 48 -4.78 11.21 -4.15
C LEU A 48 -3.60 10.25 -4.15
N ALA A 49 -3.84 8.96 -4.38
CA ALA A 49 -2.80 7.95 -4.48
C ALA A 49 -1.85 8.25 -5.65
N GLU A 50 -2.36 8.68 -6.80
CA GLU A 50 -1.54 9.06 -7.95
C GLU A 50 -0.65 10.28 -7.64
N GLN A 51 -1.18 11.27 -6.93
CA GLN A 51 -0.38 12.41 -6.48
C GLN A 51 0.74 11.96 -5.54
N ALA A 52 0.44 11.10 -4.57
CA ALA A 52 1.43 10.57 -3.63
C ALA A 52 2.52 9.76 -4.35
N ARG A 53 2.16 8.95 -5.36
CA ARG A 53 3.12 8.19 -6.18
C ARG A 53 4.09 9.11 -6.93
N LYS A 54 3.62 10.25 -7.43
CA LYS A 54 4.48 11.24 -8.11
C LYS A 54 5.45 11.92 -7.16
N GLU A 55 5.03 12.22 -5.95
CA GLU A 55 5.85 12.93 -4.95
C GLU A 55 6.86 11.98 -4.28
N LEU A 56 6.39 10.83 -3.80
CA LEU A 56 7.17 9.91 -2.97
C LEU A 56 7.80 8.76 -3.75
N GLY A 57 7.28 8.47 -4.94
CA GLY A 57 7.61 7.29 -5.72
C GLY A 57 6.78 6.08 -5.30
N ASP A 58 6.84 5.03 -6.12
CA ASP A 58 6.20 3.75 -5.86
C ASP A 58 6.95 2.63 -6.58
N ALA A 59 7.46 1.68 -5.81
CA ALA A 59 8.17 0.51 -6.34
C ALA A 59 7.26 -0.44 -7.10
N LEU A 60 5.97 -0.55 -6.74
CA LEU A 60 5.03 -1.47 -7.39
C LEU A 60 4.72 -1.02 -8.83
N THR A 61 4.56 0.28 -9.06
CA THR A 61 4.33 0.84 -10.40
C THR A 61 5.59 1.37 -11.09
N GLY A 62 6.72 1.43 -10.38
CA GLY A 62 7.97 2.00 -10.89
C GLY A 62 8.00 3.53 -10.93
N ALA A 63 7.04 4.22 -10.28
CA ALA A 63 7.02 5.67 -10.21
C ALA A 63 8.25 6.19 -9.44
N LYS A 64 8.95 7.17 -10.01
CA LYS A 64 10.07 7.87 -9.35
C LYS A 64 9.54 9.14 -8.70
N GLY A 65 9.65 9.24 -7.38
CA GLY A 65 9.20 10.40 -6.63
C GLY A 65 10.04 11.64 -6.87
N THR A 66 9.41 12.80 -7.01
CA THR A 66 10.10 14.09 -7.17
C THR A 66 10.63 14.66 -5.85
N GLU A 67 9.99 14.33 -4.73
CA GLU A 67 10.28 14.86 -3.39
C GLU A 67 11.07 13.86 -2.52
N VAL A 68 11.71 12.87 -3.14
CA VAL A 68 12.50 11.86 -2.43
C VAL A 68 13.77 12.51 -1.89
N ARG A 69 13.94 12.46 -0.56
CA ARG A 69 15.15 12.97 0.10
C ARG A 69 16.38 12.20 -0.39
N PRO A 70 17.47 12.89 -0.79
CA PRO A 70 18.70 12.22 -1.19
C PRO A 70 19.28 11.43 -0.01
N ALA A 71 19.92 10.30 -0.30
CA ALA A 71 20.66 9.54 0.70
C ALA A 71 21.80 10.40 1.29
N GLY A 72 22.00 10.29 2.59
CA GLY A 72 23.15 10.90 3.26
C GLY A 72 24.45 10.34 2.68
N ARG A 73 25.43 11.21 2.41
CA ARG A 73 26.76 10.82 1.95
C ARG A 73 27.76 10.96 3.10
N LEU A 74 28.55 9.93 3.35
CA LEU A 74 29.76 10.05 4.17
C LEU A 74 30.85 10.68 3.31
N GLU A 75 31.42 11.80 3.77
CA GLU A 75 32.66 12.31 3.19
C GLU A 75 33.82 11.40 3.59
N ARG A 76 34.77 11.19 2.66
CA ARG A 76 35.93 10.30 2.83
C ARG A 76 37.02 10.97 3.67
#